data_AF-A0A7C7ULF6-F1
#
_entry.id   AF-A0A7C7ULF6-F1
#
_cell.length_a   1.000
_cell.length_b   1.000
_cell.length_c   1.000
_cell.angle_alpha   90.00
_cell.angle_beta   90.00
_cell.angle_gamma   90.00
#
_symmetry.space_group_name_H-M   'P 1'
#
loop_
_entity.id
_entity.type
_entity.pdbx_description
1 polymer ?
#
loop_
_entity_poly.entity_id
_entity_poly.type
_entity_poly.pdbx_seq_one_letter_code
_entity_poly.pdbx_strand_id
1 'polypeptide(L)'
;MWVQDPRAAEGHLQAPGQGVARALGLPREVVERRPFPDLGLSIRVLGEVTPERVELVREATIIVEDVTKDVPCFQAFAVLMRDMATGVTKARKRKYGEIIVVRAVQSKDAMTAEPTALPWEILREIEKRITEKLPTITHVLFDLSGKPPATIEFE
;
A
#
# COMPACT_ATOMS: atom_id res chain seq x y z
N MET A 1 23.88 -12.03 15.80
CA MET A 1 25.22 -11.55 15.39
C MET A 1 25.10 -11.12 13.95
N TRP A 2 24.88 -9.82 13.72
CA TRP A 2 24.59 -9.26 12.41
C TRP A 2 25.88 -9.13 11.62
N VAL A 3 25.95 -9.76 10.44
CA VAL A 3 27.04 -9.50 9.48
C VAL A 3 26.64 -8.24 8.72
N GLN A 4 27.37 -7.15 8.95
CA GLN A 4 27.29 -5.97 8.08
C GLN A 4 27.86 -6.38 6.71
N ASP A 5 27.01 -6.44 5.68
CA ASP A 5 27.49 -6.60 4.30
C ASP A 5 28.04 -5.23 3.83
N PRO A 6 29.35 -5.11 3.57
CA PRO A 6 29.99 -3.86 3.15
C PRO A 6 29.56 -3.39 1.74
N ARG A 7 28.67 -4.11 1.04
CA ARG A 7 28.12 -3.72 -0.27
C ARG A 7 26.82 -2.93 -0.19
N ALA A 8 26.32 -2.58 1.00
CA ALA A 8 25.17 -1.69 1.19
C ALA A 8 25.44 -0.20 0.84
N ALA A 9 26.41 0.07 -0.05
CA ALA A 9 26.76 1.41 -0.51
C ALA A 9 25.83 1.92 -1.64
N GLU A 10 25.01 1.05 -2.22
CA GLU A 10 23.94 1.44 -3.13
C GLU A 10 22.64 1.49 -2.33
N GLY A 11 22.07 2.70 -2.18
CA GLY A 11 20.97 3.04 -1.28
C GLY A 11 19.60 2.41 -1.58
N HIS A 12 19.56 1.10 -1.78
CA HIS A 12 18.34 0.32 -1.89
C HIS A 12 17.86 -0.09 -0.51
N LEU A 13 16.61 0.27 -0.21
CA LEU A 13 15.89 -0.13 0.99
C LEU A 13 15.74 -1.67 0.98
N GLN A 14 16.45 -2.38 1.85
CA GLN A 14 16.45 -3.86 1.84
C GLN A 14 15.60 -4.42 2.98
N ALA A 15 14.64 -5.27 2.64
CA ALA A 15 13.92 -6.06 3.63
C ALA A 15 14.82 -7.18 4.20
N PRO A 16 14.59 -7.61 5.46
CA PRO A 16 15.31 -8.74 6.04
C PRO A 16 15.24 -9.99 5.15
N GLY A 17 16.38 -10.65 4.89
CA GLY A 17 16.44 -11.90 4.12
C GLY A 17 16.73 -11.75 2.61
N GLN A 18 16.68 -10.54 2.05
CA GLN A 18 16.96 -10.32 0.62
C GLN A 18 18.38 -10.74 0.20
N GLY A 19 19.38 -10.51 1.06
CA GLY A 19 20.77 -10.93 0.78
C GLY A 19 20.95 -12.44 0.65
N VAL A 20 20.25 -13.21 1.49
CA VAL A 20 20.25 -14.69 1.43
C VAL A 20 19.52 -15.16 0.17
N ALA A 21 18.37 -14.56 -0.15
CA ALA A 21 17.60 -14.87 -1.34
C ALA A 21 18.41 -14.66 -2.64
N ARG A 22 19.19 -13.57 -2.73
CA ARG A 22 20.13 -13.33 -3.85
C ARG A 22 21.22 -14.38 -3.92
N ALA A 23 21.83 -14.74 -2.80
CA ALA A 23 22.88 -15.75 -2.74
C ALA A 23 22.38 -17.15 -3.18
N LEU A 24 21.09 -17.43 -2.96
CA LEU A 24 20.43 -18.66 -3.41
C LEU A 24 19.97 -18.63 -4.88
N GLY A 25 20.21 -17.53 -5.60
CA GLY A 25 19.84 -17.42 -7.02
C GLY A 25 18.33 -17.31 -7.25
N LEU A 26 17.55 -16.84 -6.26
CA LEU A 26 16.12 -16.64 -6.45
C LEU A 26 15.83 -15.54 -7.48
N PRO A 27 14.71 -15.63 -8.22
CA PRO A 27 14.33 -14.61 -9.18
C PRO A 27 14.29 -13.21 -8.55
N ARG A 28 14.74 -12.20 -9.30
CA ARG A 28 14.80 -10.81 -8.85
C ARG A 28 13.45 -10.31 -8.30
N GLU A 29 12.36 -10.71 -8.95
CA GLU A 29 10.99 -10.38 -8.55
C GLU A 29 10.64 -10.89 -7.15
N VAL A 30 11.18 -12.04 -6.75
CA VAL A 30 10.98 -12.61 -5.40
C VAL A 30 11.83 -11.87 -4.39
N VAL A 31 13.08 -11.54 -4.75
CA VAL A 31 14.02 -10.84 -3.90
C VAL A 31 13.57 -9.39 -3.62
N GLU A 32 13.13 -8.68 -4.64
CA GLU A 32 12.82 -7.24 -4.58
C GLU A 32 11.34 -6.96 -4.28
N ARG A 33 10.56 -8.00 -3.96
CA ARG A 33 9.17 -7.84 -3.59
C ARG A 33 9.03 -6.96 -2.35
N ARG A 34 8.06 -6.05 -2.39
CA ARG A 34 7.66 -5.25 -1.22
C ARG A 34 7.24 -6.18 -0.07
N PRO A 35 7.56 -5.85 1.19
CA PRO A 35 7.09 -6.60 2.35
C PRO A 35 5.56 -6.72 2.36
N PHE A 36 5.08 -7.91 2.68
CA PHE A 36 3.67 -8.23 2.80
C PHE A 36 3.38 -8.75 4.21
N PRO A 37 2.29 -8.32 4.87
CA PRO A 37 2.02 -8.69 6.25
C PRO A 37 1.68 -10.16 6.41
N ASP A 38 2.04 -10.72 7.57
CA ASP A 38 1.83 -12.15 7.90
C ASP A 38 0.35 -12.53 7.96
N LEU A 39 -0.49 -11.64 8.51
CA LEU A 39 -1.95 -11.81 8.54
C LEU A 39 -2.60 -11.52 7.18
N GLY A 40 -1.83 -11.09 6.19
CA GLY A 40 -2.28 -10.81 4.84
C GLY A 40 -3.20 -9.60 4.75
N LEU A 41 -4.22 -9.67 3.89
CA LEU A 41 -5.09 -8.53 3.60
C LEU A 41 -6.09 -8.20 4.72
N SER A 42 -6.25 -9.07 5.72
CA SER A 42 -7.25 -8.86 6.79
C SER A 42 -6.94 -7.60 7.61
N ILE A 43 -5.68 -7.33 7.94
CA ILE A 43 -5.25 -6.13 8.68
C ILE A 43 -5.37 -4.83 7.86
N ARG A 44 -5.73 -4.94 6.59
CA ARG A 44 -6.01 -3.79 5.70
C ARG A 44 -7.50 -3.58 5.48
N VAL A 45 -8.35 -4.36 6.14
CA VAL A 45 -9.80 -4.19 6.19
C VAL A 45 -10.16 -3.78 7.60
N LEU A 46 -10.41 -2.49 7.82
CA LEU A 46 -10.80 -2.02 9.16
C LEU A 46 -12.23 -2.42 9.47
N GLY A 47 -12.43 -2.96 10.68
CA GLY A 47 -13.72 -3.46 11.13
C GLY A 47 -13.96 -4.92 10.71
N GLU A 48 -15.17 -5.21 10.24
CA GLU A 48 -15.53 -6.60 9.89
C GLU A 48 -14.83 -7.05 8.61
N VAL A 49 -14.13 -8.20 8.71
CA VAL A 49 -13.43 -8.81 7.59
C VAL A 49 -14.35 -9.82 6.91
N THR A 50 -14.82 -9.48 5.71
CA THR A 50 -15.63 -10.38 4.86
C THR A 50 -14.90 -10.66 3.53
N PRO A 51 -15.20 -11.77 2.83
CA PRO A 51 -14.62 -12.07 1.53
C PRO A 51 -14.75 -10.93 0.51
N GLU A 52 -15.89 -10.23 0.49
CA GLU A 52 -16.16 -9.12 -0.42
C GLU A 52 -15.28 -7.91 -0.11
N ARG A 53 -15.11 -7.59 1.19
CA ARG A 53 -14.25 -6.49 1.64
C ARG A 53 -12.77 -6.78 1.38
N VAL A 54 -12.35 -8.02 1.59
CA VAL A 54 -10.99 -8.48 1.26
C VAL A 54 -10.74 -8.35 -0.24
N GLU A 55 -11.72 -8.69 -1.08
CA GLU A 55 -11.59 -8.57 -2.53
C GLU A 55 -11.48 -7.11 -2.98
N LEU A 56 -12.25 -6.19 -2.36
CA LEU A 56 -12.10 -4.75 -2.62
C LEU A 56 -10.69 -4.26 -2.31
N VAL A 57 -10.12 -4.63 -1.16
CA VAL A 57 -8.75 -4.26 -0.77
C VAL A 57 -7.72 -4.89 -1.72
N ARG A 58 -7.92 -6.15 -2.13
CA ARG A 58 -7.03 -6.83 -3.07
C ARG A 58 -6.95 -6.07 -4.38
N GLU A 59 -8.11 -5.78 -4.99
CA GLU A 59 -8.20 -5.09 -6.26
C GLU A 59 -7.67 -3.66 -6.19
N ALA A 60 -7.97 -2.94 -5.11
CA ALA A 60 -7.41 -1.61 -4.86
C ALA A 60 -5.89 -1.65 -4.68
N THR A 61 -5.36 -2.65 -3.96
CA THR A 61 -3.91 -2.83 -3.75
C THR A 61 -3.19 -3.12 -5.06
N ILE A 62 -3.75 -3.97 -5.93
CA ILE A 62 -3.19 -4.24 -7.27
C ILE A 62 -3.06 -2.94 -8.07
N ILE A 63 -4.08 -2.06 -8.03
CA ILE A 63 -4.03 -0.75 -8.69
C ILE A 63 -2.91 0.13 -8.10
N VAL A 64 -2.84 0.22 -6.77
CA VAL A 64 -1.80 1.02 -6.09
C VAL A 64 -0.41 0.50 -6.44
N GLU A 65 -0.19 -0.81 -6.44
CA GLU A 65 1.09 -1.43 -6.78
C GLU A 65 1.48 -1.18 -8.24
N ASP A 66 0.56 -1.36 -9.19
CA ASP A 66 0.82 -1.13 -10.63
C ASP A 66 1.17 0.34 -10.91
N VAL A 67 0.40 1.29 -10.37
CA VAL A 67 0.64 2.72 -10.62
C VAL A 67 1.90 3.23 -9.91
N THR A 68 2.30 2.60 -8.80
CA THR A 68 3.51 2.97 -8.04
C THR A 68 4.72 2.09 -8.33
N LYS A 69 4.69 1.23 -9.35
CA LYS A 69 5.77 0.25 -9.60
C LYS A 69 7.14 0.88 -9.83
N ASP A 70 7.17 2.04 -10.46
CA ASP A 70 8.40 2.78 -10.79
C ASP A 70 8.74 3.84 -9.72
N VAL A 71 7.95 3.92 -8.64
CA VAL A 71 8.20 4.81 -7.52
C VAL A 71 8.97 4.06 -6.43
N PRO A 72 10.08 4.63 -5.92
CA PRO A 72 10.81 4.06 -4.80
C PRO A 72 9.99 4.17 -3.51
N CYS A 73 9.26 3.11 -3.18
CA CYS A 73 8.50 2.94 -1.95
C CYS A 73 9.03 1.71 -1.20
N PHE A 74 9.11 1.78 0.12
CA PHE A 74 9.30 0.59 0.96
C PHE A 74 8.05 -0.31 0.89
N GLN A 75 6.87 0.30 1.08
CA GLN A 75 5.57 -0.33 0.86
C GLN A 75 4.62 0.68 0.22
N ALA A 76 3.73 0.19 -0.65
CA ALA A 76 2.57 0.95 -1.12
C ALA A 76 1.38 0.00 -1.30
N PHE A 77 0.24 0.32 -0.68
CA PHE A 77 -0.95 -0.53 -0.65
C PHE A 77 -2.22 0.27 -0.38
N ALA A 78 -3.37 -0.41 -0.46
CA ALA A 78 -4.67 0.14 -0.10
C ALA A 78 -5.16 -0.43 1.24
N VAL A 79 -5.87 0.40 2.00
CA VAL A 79 -6.61 0.04 3.23
C VAL A 79 -8.07 0.42 3.03
N LEU A 80 -8.99 -0.45 3.42
CA LEU A 80 -10.42 -0.19 3.42
C LEU A 80 -10.87 0.26 4.81
N MET A 81 -11.46 1.45 4.89
CA MET A 81 -11.95 1.98 6.15
C MET A 81 -13.20 1.23 6.63
N ARG A 82 -13.45 1.31 7.94
CA ARG A 82 -14.70 0.83 8.55
C ARG A 82 -15.88 1.71 8.16
N ASP A 83 -15.64 3.02 8.07
CA ASP A 83 -16.66 4.01 7.75
C ASP A 83 -16.81 4.23 6.25
N MET A 84 -17.98 4.78 5.91
CA MET A 84 -18.36 5.12 4.54
C MET A 84 -18.54 6.63 4.41
N ALA A 85 -18.49 7.13 3.17
CA ALA A 85 -18.70 8.54 2.87
C ALA A 85 -19.67 8.75 1.70
N THR A 86 -20.29 9.93 1.68
CA THR A 86 -21.23 10.31 0.64
C THR A 86 -20.51 10.60 -0.67
N GLY A 87 -21.07 10.12 -1.77
CA GLY A 87 -20.64 10.38 -3.13
C GLY A 87 -21.85 10.58 -4.04
N VAL A 88 -21.57 10.79 -5.33
CA VAL A 88 -22.60 11.00 -6.34
C VAL A 88 -22.35 10.05 -7.50
N THR A 89 -23.39 9.32 -7.90
CA THR A 89 -23.32 8.42 -9.05
C THR A 89 -23.33 9.20 -10.37
N LYS A 90 -22.95 8.55 -11.48
CA LYS A 90 -23.09 9.11 -12.83
C LYS A 90 -24.52 9.58 -13.14
N ALA A 91 -25.53 8.94 -12.53
CA ALA A 91 -26.94 9.31 -12.63
C ALA A 91 -27.37 10.46 -11.67
N ARG A 92 -26.41 11.21 -11.11
CA ARG A 92 -26.64 12.35 -10.19
C ARG A 92 -27.41 12.00 -8.91
N LYS A 93 -27.45 10.72 -8.54
CA LYS A 93 -28.04 10.27 -7.26
C LYS A 93 -26.98 10.20 -6.18
N ARG A 94 -27.34 10.62 -4.95
CA ARG A 94 -26.50 10.42 -3.76
C ARG A 94 -26.28 8.93 -3.53
N LYS A 95 -25.06 8.58 -3.16
CA LYS A 95 -24.64 7.23 -2.80
C LYS A 95 -23.82 7.30 -1.53
N TYR A 96 -24.00 6.33 -0.63
CA TYR A 96 -23.06 6.08 0.45
C TYR A 96 -22.16 4.94 0.01
N GLY A 97 -20.85 5.08 0.21
CA GLY A 97 -19.90 4.11 -0.29
C GLY A 97 -18.62 4.08 0.51
N GLU A 98 -17.82 3.08 0.19
CA GLU A 98 -16.61 2.71 0.89
C GLU A 98 -15.50 3.76 0.68
N ILE A 99 -14.58 3.82 1.65
CA ILE A 99 -13.43 4.72 1.62
C ILE A 99 -12.17 3.87 1.54
N ILE A 100 -11.35 4.12 0.51
CA ILE A 100 -10.00 3.55 0.40
C ILE A 100 -8.99 4.59 0.86
N VAL A 101 -8.04 4.17 1.70
CA VAL A 101 -6.84 4.93 2.01
C VAL A 101 -5.66 4.31 1.26
N VAL A 102 -4.93 5.15 0.54
CA VAL A 102 -3.67 4.80 -0.10
C VAL A 102 -2.55 5.09 0.90
N ARG A 103 -1.79 4.05 1.24
CA ARG A 103 -0.62 4.14 2.12
C ARG A 103 0.61 3.86 1.28
N ALA A 104 1.52 4.83 1.17
CA ALA A 104 2.82 4.64 0.53
C ALA A 104 3.90 5.25 1.40
N VAL A 105 4.89 4.47 1.81
CA VAL A 105 5.91 4.91 2.76
C VAL A 105 7.32 4.56 2.29
N GLN A 106 8.29 5.39 2.68
CA GLN A 106 9.71 5.08 2.61
C GLN A 106 10.21 4.77 4.01
N SER A 107 11.04 3.74 4.14
CA SER A 107 11.64 3.35 5.41
C SER A 107 12.97 2.63 5.16
N LYS A 108 13.98 2.92 5.98
CA LYS A 108 15.31 2.27 5.92
C LYS A 108 15.37 1.00 6.76
N ASP A 109 14.63 0.95 7.86
CA ASP A 109 14.77 -0.07 8.91
C ASP A 109 13.42 -0.57 9.48
N ALA A 110 12.30 -0.16 8.89
CA ALA A 110 10.94 -0.38 9.37
C ALA A 110 10.64 0.16 10.78
N MET A 111 11.59 0.81 11.46
CA MET A 111 11.40 1.42 12.78
C MET A 111 10.84 2.83 12.64
N THR A 112 11.30 3.56 11.62
CA THR A 112 10.76 4.87 11.21
C THR A 112 10.31 4.84 9.76
N ALA A 113 9.25 5.57 9.43
CA ALA A 113 8.76 5.65 8.06
C ALA A 113 8.13 7.00 7.77
N GLU A 114 8.39 7.55 6.58
CA GLU A 114 7.77 8.78 6.11
C GLU A 114 6.84 8.48 4.93
N PRO A 115 5.73 9.21 4.78
CA PRO A 115 4.91 9.12 3.58
C PRO A 115 5.76 9.41 2.34
N THR A 116 5.62 8.58 1.33
CA THR A 116 6.27 8.84 0.04
C THR A 116 5.59 10.05 -0.59
N ALA A 117 6.38 11.06 -0.98
CA ALA A 117 5.87 12.22 -1.72
C ALA A 117 5.49 11.80 -3.15
N LEU A 118 4.34 11.14 -3.30
CA LEU A 118 3.81 10.73 -4.59
C LEU A 118 3.45 11.98 -5.41
N PRO A 119 3.92 12.09 -6.67
CA PRO A 119 3.43 13.10 -7.60
C PRO A 119 1.90 13.11 -7.63
N TRP A 120 1.32 14.31 -7.75
CA TRP A 120 -0.13 14.48 -7.73
C TRP A 120 -0.81 13.65 -8.83
N GLU A 121 -0.16 13.52 -9.97
CA GLU A 121 -0.60 12.82 -11.17
C GLU A 121 -0.71 11.31 -10.91
N ILE A 122 0.19 10.75 -10.09
CA ILE A 122 0.10 9.36 -9.62
C ILE A 122 -1.09 9.19 -8.68
N LEU A 123 -1.31 10.13 -7.76
CA LEU A 123 -2.48 10.08 -6.86
C LEU A 123 -3.80 10.19 -7.65
N ARG A 124 -3.85 11.05 -8.67
CA ARG A 124 -5.01 11.19 -9.56
C ARG A 124 -5.27 9.93 -10.39
N GLU A 125 -4.24 9.26 -10.87
CA GLU A 125 -4.39 8.00 -11.62
C GLU A 125 -4.87 6.86 -10.71
N ILE A 126 -4.34 6.76 -9.48
CA ILE A 126 -4.82 5.80 -8.48
C ILE A 126 -6.30 6.05 -8.17
N GLU A 127 -6.68 7.28 -7.85
CA GLU A 127 -8.07 7.66 -7.54
C GLU A 127 -9.01 7.28 -8.69
N LYS A 128 -8.66 7.68 -9.92
CA LYS A 128 -9.45 7.39 -11.11
C LYS A 128 -9.63 5.89 -11.33
N ARG A 129 -8.55 5.12 -11.32
CA ARG A 129 -8.60 3.66 -11.57
C ARG A 129 -9.41 2.94 -10.50
N ILE A 130 -9.27 3.32 -9.23
CA ILE A 130 -10.04 2.73 -8.13
C ILE A 130 -11.52 3.02 -8.32
N THR A 131 -11.92 4.28 -8.53
CA THR A 131 -13.34 4.65 -8.61
C THR A 131 -14.01 4.16 -9.90
N GLU A 132 -13.25 3.99 -10.99
CA GLU A 132 -13.76 3.39 -12.24
C GLU A 132 -13.94 1.88 -12.15
N LYS A 133 -12.99 1.15 -11.53
CA LYS A 133 -13.02 -0.30 -11.42
C LYS A 133 -13.91 -0.80 -10.28
N LEU A 134 -13.92 -0.09 -9.15
CA LEU A 134 -14.58 -0.50 -7.91
C LEU A 134 -15.74 0.47 -7.59
N PRO A 135 -16.93 0.24 -8.15
CA PRO A 135 -18.02 1.22 -8.09
C PRO A 135 -18.55 1.45 -6.68
N THR A 136 -18.28 0.57 -5.71
CA THR A 136 -18.65 0.72 -4.29
C THR A 136 -17.85 1.80 -3.57
N ILE A 137 -16.64 2.11 -4.06
CA ILE A 137 -15.77 3.14 -3.48
C ILE A 137 -16.28 4.52 -3.88
N THR A 138 -16.42 5.42 -2.92
CA THR A 138 -16.81 6.82 -3.14
C THR A 138 -15.69 7.80 -2.84
N HIS A 139 -14.71 7.41 -2.01
CA HIS A 139 -13.58 8.25 -1.63
C HIS A 139 -12.28 7.47 -1.69
N VAL A 140 -11.24 8.13 -2.20
CA VAL A 140 -9.86 7.66 -2.16
C VAL A 140 -9.04 8.74 -1.46
N LEU A 141 -8.40 8.38 -0.36
CA LEU A 141 -7.58 9.25 0.48
C LEU A 141 -6.11 8.86 0.38
N PHE A 142 -5.20 9.75 0.75
CA PHE A 142 -3.78 9.46 0.87
C PHE A 142 -3.33 9.76 2.30
N ASP A 143 -2.66 8.80 2.94
CA ASP A 143 -2.21 8.96 4.33
C ASP A 143 -0.84 9.65 4.42
N LEU A 144 -0.82 10.79 5.08
CA LEU A 144 0.34 11.65 5.30
C LEU A 144 1.01 11.42 6.67
N SER A 145 0.60 10.41 7.43
CA SER A 145 1.07 10.19 8.80
C SER A 145 2.39 9.42 8.82
N GLY A 146 3.46 9.99 9.36
CA GLY A 146 4.72 9.27 9.60
C GLY A 146 4.63 8.21 10.70
N LYS A 147 5.61 7.31 10.74
CA LYS A 147 5.90 6.41 11.86
C LYS A 147 7.18 6.89 12.55
N PRO A 148 7.13 7.36 13.81
CA PRO A 148 5.94 7.68 14.63
C PRO A 148 5.21 8.97 14.16
N PRO A 149 3.96 9.26 14.62
CA PRO A 149 3.18 8.59 15.67
C PRO A 149 2.31 7.41 15.20
N ALA A 150 2.14 7.25 13.88
CA ALA A 150 1.35 6.15 13.33
C ALA A 150 2.18 4.87 13.18
N THR A 151 1.53 3.79 12.74
CA THR A 151 2.15 2.57 12.23
C THR A 151 2.18 2.58 10.70
N ILE A 152 2.83 1.60 10.07
CA ILE A 152 2.80 1.48 8.60
C ILE A 152 1.45 0.90 8.17
N GLU A 153 1.06 -0.24 8.73
CA GLU A 153 -0.27 -0.84 8.61
C GLU A 153 -1.26 -0.13 9.55
N PHE A 154 -2.56 -0.37 9.38
CA PHE A 154 -3.61 0.28 10.17
C PHE A 154 -4.16 -0.60 11.32
N GLU A 155 -3.83 -1.89 11.35
CA GLU A 155 -4.09 -2.85 12.43
C GLU A 155 -2.89 -3.79 12.65
#